data_AF-A0A3E1Q9J7-F1
#
_entry.id   AF-A0A3E1Q9J7-F1
#
_cell.length_a   1.000
_cell.length_b   1.000
_cell.length_c   1.000
_cell.angle_alpha   90.00
_cell.angle_beta   90.00
_cell.angle_gamma   90.00
#
_symmetry.space_group_name_H-M   'P 1'
#
loop_
_entity.id
_entity.type
_entity.pdbx_description
1 polymer ?
#
loop_
_entity_poly.entity_id
_entity_poly.type
_entity_poly.pdbx_seq_one_letter_code
_entity_poly.pdbx_strand_id
1 'polypeptide(L)'
;MKNVFLILICISSNLGLAQGYKILPCGHDDNYKIVLQSNINVNYIDFKIIDISTGGEDVLCETKIMPMDQSFSIHQVSFFYDKIQFNVNSYDPITGIAFMYYDDPTSAFNGIQFKIDMSTIKDCIECIERNSITILHADTTEFSDDWKLNYSELKDESTDITGYSLSDIANSTSAGNPYAYGMKGIWRPMRTSAYLIDRLQSGNYGDKLRLDKDGEYKEFYWFDWEQPISYNENYNWRWVNEVTKYNVNGASKEGRNRLDIYAASLFGYNNHLVTASASNSKTTDIAFDGFEDYSVDQYNVYNGNGHGNLKFLGNTYQLSNFAHTGEKSLIVEFGIKHQVDYNQLDEDYFYPKRGKKYYISAWVSNNSIPDNGIIIVKSNATVLNTIELKPESQTIDGWRKLEGTFEIPITSNTCEILFSNKNDDQVTLFDDIRIQPFNSGMETYVYDPTNYRLKATLSNQNYATFYNYDEEGNLTQTKVETERGIKTISSNRNNIKK
;
A
#
# COMPACT_ATOMS: atom_id res chain seq x y z
N MET A 1 2.39 35.29 -10.40
CA MET A 1 3.55 35.06 -11.28
C MET A 1 4.66 35.93 -10.76
N LYS A 2 5.74 35.35 -10.22
CA LYS A 2 6.92 36.13 -9.83
C LYS A 2 7.68 36.48 -11.12
N ASN A 3 7.93 37.76 -11.35
CA ASN A 3 8.70 38.19 -12.50
C ASN A 3 10.16 37.73 -12.32
N VAL A 4 10.74 37.16 -13.37
CA VAL A 4 12.10 36.63 -13.34
C VAL A 4 12.97 37.67 -14.03
N PHE A 5 13.84 38.33 -13.26
CA PHE A 5 14.74 39.36 -13.78
C PHE A 5 16.17 38.82 -13.93
N LEU A 6 16.78 39.08 -15.09
CA LEU A 6 18.18 38.81 -15.41
C LEU A 6 18.96 40.12 -15.43
N ILE A 7 20.10 40.17 -14.72
CA ILE A 7 21.03 41.32 -14.80
C ILE A 7 22.19 40.95 -15.72
N LEU A 8 22.33 41.70 -16.81
CA LEU A 8 23.51 41.67 -17.69
C LEU A 8 24.49 42.75 -17.26
N ILE A 9 25.73 42.35 -16.97
CA ILE A 9 26.82 43.27 -16.62
C ILE A 9 27.87 43.19 -17.74
N CYS A 10 28.09 44.32 -18.42
CA CYS A 10 29.16 44.50 -19.40
C CYS A 10 30.37 45.13 -18.71
N ILE A 11 31.51 44.45 -18.77
CA ILE A 11 32.77 44.93 -18.18
C ILE A 11 33.79 45.09 -19.30
N SER A 12 34.36 46.30 -19.41
CA SER A 12 35.51 46.59 -20.28
C SER A 12 36.77 46.73 -19.42
N SER A 13 37.77 45.90 -19.70
CA SER A 13 39.10 45.98 -19.09
C SER A 13 40.17 45.70 -20.15
N ASN A 14 41.35 46.30 -20.01
CA ASN A 14 42.44 46.08 -20.97
C ASN A 14 43.21 44.76 -20.77
N LEU A 15 42.93 43.99 -19.71
CA LEU A 15 43.70 42.80 -19.33
C LEU A 15 42.85 41.78 -18.54
N GLY A 16 42.16 40.87 -19.24
CA GLY A 16 41.76 39.55 -18.72
C GLY A 16 40.41 39.42 -17.98
N LEU A 17 40.03 38.16 -17.72
CA LEU A 17 38.76 37.74 -17.10
C LEU A 17 38.77 37.91 -15.56
N ALA A 18 37.72 38.51 -14.98
CA ALA A 18 37.53 38.49 -13.53
C ALA A 18 37.02 37.11 -13.08
N GLN A 19 37.59 36.59 -11.99
CA GLN A 19 37.22 35.29 -11.43
C GLN A 19 36.34 35.48 -10.19
N GLY A 20 35.04 35.29 -10.37
CA GLY A 20 34.08 35.06 -9.28
C GLY A 20 33.25 36.28 -8.84
N TYR A 21 32.02 35.99 -8.40
CA TYR A 21 31.10 36.96 -7.81
C TYR A 21 30.39 36.35 -6.60
N LYS A 22 29.94 37.21 -5.68
CA LYS A 22 29.10 36.78 -4.56
C LYS A 22 27.93 37.75 -4.40
N ILE A 23 26.72 37.20 -4.42
CA ILE A 23 25.49 37.93 -4.06
C ILE A 23 25.29 37.74 -2.55
N LEU A 24 25.19 38.84 -1.83
CA LEU A 24 24.89 38.82 -0.40
C LEU A 24 23.53 39.49 -0.18
N PRO A 25 22.60 38.86 0.55
CA PRO A 25 21.41 39.55 1.03
C PRO A 25 21.85 40.65 1.98
N CYS A 26 21.40 41.89 1.75
CA CYS A 26 21.53 42.94 2.77
C CYS A 26 20.53 42.64 3.88
N GLY A 27 20.97 42.73 5.13
CA GLY A 27 20.08 42.58 6.25
C GLY A 27 18.93 43.60 6.17
N HIS A 28 17.71 43.06 6.19
CA HIS A 28 16.44 43.69 6.50
C HIS A 28 15.72 44.62 5.51
N ASP A 29 16.29 44.95 4.36
CA ASP A 29 15.59 45.70 3.30
C ASP A 29 15.76 45.01 1.93
N ASP A 30 14.81 45.18 1.00
CA ASP A 30 14.75 44.63 -0.38
C ASP A 30 15.89 45.12 -1.32
N ASN A 31 17.10 45.14 -0.78
CA ASN A 31 18.30 45.65 -1.38
C ASN A 31 19.29 44.50 -1.54
N TYR A 32 19.73 44.27 -2.77
CA TYR A 32 20.72 43.24 -3.07
C TYR A 32 22.11 43.87 -3.14
N LYS A 33 23.08 43.26 -2.45
CA LYS A 33 24.49 43.65 -2.56
C LYS A 33 25.22 42.67 -3.47
N ILE A 34 25.73 43.20 -4.57
CA ILE A 34 26.59 42.46 -5.49
C ILE A 34 28.02 42.88 -5.22
N VAL A 35 28.86 41.93 -4.82
CA VAL A 35 30.30 42.14 -4.62
C VAL A 35 31.04 41.43 -5.74
N LEU A 36 31.73 42.21 -6.57
CA LEU A 36 32.65 41.69 -7.56
C LEU A 36 34.06 41.65 -6.97
N GLN A 37 34.68 40.47 -6.98
CA GLN A 37 36.09 40.32 -6.68
C GLN A 37 36.84 40.26 -8.00
N SER A 38 37.63 41.29 -8.28
CA SER A 38 38.48 41.36 -9.46
C SER A 38 39.89 41.69 -9.03
N ASN A 39 40.87 40.99 -9.62
CA ASN A 39 42.29 41.34 -9.48
C ASN A 39 42.75 42.32 -10.59
N ILE A 40 41.81 42.97 -11.28
CA ILE A 40 42.05 43.76 -12.50
C ILE A 40 41.42 45.15 -12.36
N ASN A 41 42.13 46.18 -12.83
CA ASN A 41 41.63 47.55 -12.95
C ASN A 41 40.49 47.62 -13.98
N VAL A 42 39.29 47.96 -13.53
CA VAL A 42 38.10 48.09 -14.39
C VAL A 42 37.96 49.53 -14.86
N ASN A 43 37.88 49.73 -16.18
CA ASN A 43 37.80 51.07 -16.78
C ASN A 43 36.35 51.56 -16.96
N TYR A 44 35.43 50.65 -17.24
CA TYR A 44 34.03 50.97 -17.50
C TYR A 44 33.11 49.78 -17.16
N ILE A 45 31.94 50.07 -16.58
CA ILE A 45 30.88 49.10 -16.28
C ILE A 45 29.55 49.68 -16.75
N ASP A 46 28.80 48.90 -17.52
CA ASP A 46 27.40 49.18 -17.86
C ASP A 46 26.53 47.99 -17.49
N PHE A 47 25.26 48.22 -17.14
CA PHE A 47 24.35 47.16 -16.73
C PHE A 47 22.92 47.38 -17.24
N LYS A 48 22.25 46.25 -17.55
CA LYS A 48 20.85 46.24 -17.99
C LYS A 48 20.09 45.13 -17.27
N ILE A 49 18.89 45.46 -16.77
CA ILE A 49 17.96 44.50 -16.16
C ILE A 49 16.92 44.13 -17.22
N ILE A 50 16.67 42.83 -17.41
CA ILE A 50 15.71 42.31 -18.38
C ILE A 50 14.72 41.41 -17.67
N ASP A 51 13.42 41.64 -17.89
CA ASP A 51 12.34 40.75 -17.46
C ASP A 51 12.19 39.60 -18.48
N ILE A 52 12.27 38.36 -18.01
CA ILE A 52 12.17 37.15 -18.85
C ILE A 52 10.91 36.31 -18.52
N SER A 53 9.96 36.87 -17.78
CA SER A 53 8.71 36.18 -17.38
C SER A 53 7.74 35.89 -18.53
N THR A 54 7.92 36.50 -19.70
CA THR A 54 7.12 36.23 -20.91
C THR A 54 7.89 35.29 -21.83
N GLY A 55 7.65 33.98 -21.68
CA GLY A 55 8.40 32.95 -22.40
C GLY A 55 8.40 33.07 -23.92
N GLY A 56 9.55 32.74 -24.51
CA GLY A 56 9.66 32.13 -25.84
C GLY A 56 9.97 33.05 -27.02
N GLU A 57 11.13 32.76 -27.61
CA GLU A 57 11.61 33.11 -28.96
C GLU A 57 12.46 34.39 -29.08
N ASP A 58 13.71 34.16 -29.50
CA ASP A 58 14.73 35.12 -29.95
C ASP A 58 14.46 36.58 -29.58
N VAL A 59 14.99 37.01 -28.43
CA VAL A 59 15.05 38.43 -28.10
C VAL A 59 16.08 39.09 -29.01
N LEU A 60 15.64 39.48 -30.21
CA LEU A 60 16.29 40.46 -31.06
C LEU A 60 16.27 41.80 -30.30
N CYS A 61 17.31 42.07 -29.53
CA CYS A 61 17.58 43.41 -29.03
C CYS A 61 18.09 44.26 -30.19
N GLU A 62 17.19 44.87 -30.96
CA GLU A 62 17.52 46.13 -31.62
C GLU A 62 17.74 47.19 -30.54
N THR A 63 18.96 47.72 -30.46
CA THR A 63 19.30 48.90 -29.67
C THR A 63 18.61 50.13 -30.27
N LYS A 64 17.31 50.28 -30.03
CA LYS A 64 16.63 51.55 -30.25
C LYS A 64 16.78 52.39 -28.99
N ILE A 65 17.59 53.44 -29.08
CA ILE A 65 17.69 54.48 -28.05
C ILE A 65 16.31 55.14 -27.98
N MET A 66 15.49 54.73 -27.00
CA MET A 66 14.28 55.44 -26.64
C MET A 66 14.60 56.43 -25.51
N PRO A 67 14.05 57.65 -25.53
CA PRO A 67 14.27 58.62 -24.47
C PRO A 67 13.65 58.14 -23.16
N MET A 68 14.34 58.47 -22.06
CA MET A 68 13.95 58.25 -20.67
C MET A 68 12.45 58.45 -20.42
N ASP A 69 11.79 57.45 -19.84
CA ASP A 69 10.73 57.64 -18.85
C ASP A 69 10.49 56.33 -18.09
N GLN A 70 11.34 56.10 -17.08
CA GLN A 70 11.13 55.40 -15.79
C GLN A 70 12.49 54.95 -15.25
N SER A 71 13.12 55.84 -14.48
CA SER A 71 14.45 55.68 -13.90
C SER A 71 14.38 54.99 -12.54
N PHE A 72 15.09 53.86 -12.37
CA PHE A 72 15.55 53.40 -11.06
C PHE A 72 16.84 54.15 -10.71
N SER A 73 16.93 54.73 -9.51
CA SER A 73 18.03 55.63 -9.12
C SER A 73 19.07 54.92 -8.24
N ILE A 74 20.29 54.77 -8.76
CA ILE A 74 21.47 54.31 -8.00
C ILE A 74 21.86 55.41 -7.00
N HIS A 75 21.88 55.10 -5.71
CA HIS A 75 22.15 56.09 -4.68
C HIS A 75 23.62 56.18 -4.23
N GLN A 76 24.48 55.21 -4.51
CA GLN A 76 25.91 55.33 -4.17
C GLN A 76 26.79 54.33 -4.93
N VAL A 77 27.86 54.84 -5.56
CA VAL A 77 29.00 54.03 -6.05
C VAL A 77 30.20 54.44 -5.20
N SER A 78 30.79 53.49 -4.48
CA SER A 78 32.01 53.74 -3.69
C SER A 78 33.14 52.85 -4.18
N PHE A 79 34.26 53.47 -4.54
CA PHE A 79 35.47 52.79 -4.98
C PHE A 79 36.38 52.56 -3.77
N PHE A 80 36.68 51.30 -3.47
CA PHE A 80 37.77 50.95 -2.54
C PHE A 80 38.61 49.86 -3.20
N TYR A 81 39.94 49.99 -3.08
CA TYR A 81 40.97 49.04 -3.50
C TYR A 81 40.42 47.62 -3.74
N ASP A 82 40.42 47.22 -5.01
CA ASP A 82 40.12 45.88 -5.54
C ASP A 82 38.71 45.33 -5.30
N LYS A 83 37.73 46.17 -4.93
CA LYS A 83 36.32 45.77 -4.75
C LYS A 83 35.36 46.82 -5.29
N ILE A 84 34.45 46.39 -6.17
CA ILE A 84 33.35 47.21 -6.68
C ILE A 84 32.05 46.74 -6.02
N GLN A 85 31.29 47.67 -5.44
CA GLN A 85 30.05 47.40 -4.74
C GLN A 85 28.88 48.12 -5.41
N PHE A 86 27.79 47.40 -5.64
CA PHE A 86 26.52 47.94 -6.14
C PHE A 86 25.40 47.64 -5.15
N ASN A 87 24.54 48.63 -4.94
CA ASN A 87 23.24 48.47 -4.28
C ASN A 87 22.14 48.60 -5.33
N VAL A 88 21.35 47.55 -5.49
CA VAL A 88 20.19 47.52 -6.39
C VAL A 88 18.94 47.37 -5.54
N ASN A 89 18.00 48.29 -5.68
CA ASN A 89 16.68 48.21 -5.06
C ASN A 89 15.75 47.52 -6.05
N SER A 90 15.27 46.32 -5.76
CA SER A 90 14.22 45.67 -6.54
C SER A 90 13.18 45.02 -5.63
N TYR A 91 11.90 45.29 -5.90
CA TYR A 91 10.78 44.70 -5.16
C TYR A 91 10.62 43.19 -5.43
N ASP A 92 11.19 42.70 -6.54
CA ASP A 92 11.19 41.29 -6.93
C ASP A 92 12.60 40.68 -6.82
N PRO A 93 12.73 39.38 -6.48
CA PRO A 93 14.02 38.74 -6.30
C PRO A 93 14.79 38.56 -7.62
N ILE A 94 16.06 38.96 -7.62
CA ILE A 94 16.97 38.77 -8.77
C ILE A 94 17.36 37.29 -8.84
N THR A 95 17.14 36.66 -10.00
CA THR A 95 17.24 35.19 -10.18
C THR A 95 18.52 34.74 -10.87
N GLY A 96 19.32 35.65 -11.42
CA GLY A 96 20.60 35.34 -12.04
C GLY A 96 21.38 36.57 -12.49
N ILE A 97 22.71 36.42 -12.61
CA ILE A 97 23.62 37.44 -13.17
C ILE A 97 24.42 36.77 -14.29
N ALA A 98 24.43 37.37 -15.48
CA ALA A 98 25.28 36.96 -16.59
C ALA A 98 26.38 38.01 -16.82
N PHE A 99 27.63 37.55 -16.96
CA PHE A 99 28.78 38.41 -17.23
C PHE A 99 29.17 38.33 -18.71
N MET A 100 29.44 39.48 -19.32
CA MET A 100 30.03 39.55 -20.66
C MET A 100 31.32 40.39 -20.63
N TYR A 101 32.37 39.87 -21.26
CA TYR A 101 33.68 40.52 -21.40
C TYR A 101 33.91 40.92 -22.85
N TYR A 102 34.46 42.13 -23.05
CA TYR A 102 34.90 42.62 -24.37
C TYR A 102 36.29 43.26 -24.25
N ASP A 103 37.18 42.93 -25.19
CA ASP A 103 38.58 43.38 -25.23
C ASP A 103 38.81 44.63 -26.13
N ASP A 104 37.76 45.24 -26.70
CA ASP A 104 37.93 46.40 -27.59
C ASP A 104 37.06 47.61 -27.15
N PRO A 105 37.67 48.76 -26.80
CA PRO A 105 36.95 49.95 -26.38
C PRO A 105 36.38 50.81 -27.54
N THR A 106 36.42 50.37 -28.81
CA THR A 106 36.18 51.31 -29.94
C THR A 106 35.15 50.93 -31.02
N SER A 107 34.49 49.77 -31.00
CA SER A 107 33.47 49.45 -32.02
C SER A 107 32.04 49.59 -31.51
N ALA A 108 31.26 50.46 -32.15
CA ALA A 108 29.85 50.70 -31.89
C ALA A 108 29.00 49.41 -31.87
N PHE A 109 28.21 49.26 -30.80
CA PHE A 109 27.31 48.14 -30.50
C PHE A 109 26.14 48.03 -31.49
N ASN A 110 26.35 47.43 -32.66
CA ASN A 110 25.27 47.03 -33.56
C ASN A 110 25.45 45.58 -34.02
N GLY A 111 24.50 44.72 -33.67
CA GLY A 111 24.25 43.46 -34.40
C GLY A 111 24.86 42.17 -33.86
N ILE A 112 25.08 42.02 -32.54
CA ILE A 112 25.48 40.72 -31.98
C ILE A 112 24.21 39.90 -31.68
N GLN A 113 24.05 38.76 -32.36
CA GLN A 113 23.03 37.76 -32.02
C GLN A 113 23.54 36.87 -30.87
N PHE A 114 22.72 36.73 -29.82
CA PHE A 114 23.04 35.92 -28.65
C PHE A 114 22.13 34.70 -28.60
N LYS A 115 22.70 33.52 -28.37
CA LYS A 115 21.96 32.27 -28.16
C LYS A 115 22.07 31.90 -26.68
N ILE A 116 21.00 32.06 -25.92
CA ILE A 116 20.92 31.63 -24.52
C ILE A 116 20.53 30.15 -24.52
N ASP A 117 21.39 29.29 -23.96
CA ASP A 117 21.07 27.87 -23.79
C ASP A 117 20.15 27.70 -22.57
N MET A 118 18.89 27.37 -22.84
CA MET A 118 17.81 27.25 -21.84
C MET A 118 17.96 26.03 -20.91
N SER A 119 18.86 25.09 -21.22
CA SER A 119 19.12 23.91 -20.38
C SER A 119 19.62 24.28 -18.99
N THR A 120 20.52 25.26 -18.90
CA THR A 120 21.10 25.78 -17.64
C THR A 120 20.11 26.52 -16.74
N ILE A 121 18.99 27.03 -17.28
CA ILE A 121 17.97 27.77 -16.49
C ILE A 121 17.04 26.81 -15.75
N LYS A 122 16.80 25.62 -16.32
CA LYS A 122 15.93 24.59 -15.73
C LYS A 122 16.47 24.10 -14.38
N ASP A 123 17.79 23.89 -14.30
CA ASP A 123 18.50 23.52 -13.06
C ASP A 123 18.42 24.63 -11.98
N CYS A 124 18.35 25.90 -12.39
CA CYS A 124 18.27 27.04 -11.47
C CYS A 124 16.86 27.27 -10.92
N ILE A 125 15.80 26.98 -11.68
CA ILE A 125 14.41 27.05 -11.19
C ILE A 125 14.17 25.98 -10.11
N GLU A 126 14.72 24.77 -10.29
CA GLU A 126 14.70 23.72 -9.27
C GLU A 126 15.50 24.08 -8.01
N CYS A 127 16.47 24.99 -8.09
CA CYS A 127 17.23 25.48 -6.94
C CYS A 127 16.52 26.58 -6.16
N ILE A 128 15.63 27.37 -6.78
CA ILE A 128 14.92 28.48 -6.12
C ILE A 128 13.72 27.98 -5.29
N GLU A 129 13.09 26.86 -5.65
CA GLU A 129 12.07 26.23 -4.80
C GLU A 129 12.65 25.51 -3.56
N ARG A 130 13.98 25.32 -3.50
CA ARG A 130 14.65 24.63 -2.37
C ARG A 130 14.85 25.51 -1.14
N ASN A 131 14.72 26.84 -1.23
CA ASN A 131 14.93 27.75 -0.10
C ASN A 131 13.61 28.32 0.40
N SER A 132 12.85 27.54 1.18
CA SER A 132 11.92 27.97 2.27
C SER A 132 10.80 26.97 2.60
N ILE A 133 10.94 25.69 2.23
CA ILE A 133 9.98 24.66 2.66
C ILE A 133 10.59 23.84 3.79
N THR A 134 10.10 24.07 5.01
CA THR A 134 10.35 23.18 6.14
C THR A 134 9.50 21.93 6.00
N ILE A 135 10.14 20.76 6.00
CA ILE A 135 9.44 19.48 5.83
C ILE A 135 9.57 18.67 7.11
N LEU A 136 8.41 18.36 7.70
CA LEU A 136 8.29 17.54 8.90
C LEU A 136 7.93 16.09 8.57
N HIS A 137 7.26 15.86 7.44
CA HIS A 137 6.88 14.55 6.97
C HIS A 137 6.71 14.56 5.46
N ALA A 138 7.00 13.44 4.82
CA ALA A 138 6.71 13.22 3.42
C ALA A 138 6.47 11.73 3.18
N ASP A 139 5.36 11.44 2.52
CA ASP A 139 4.92 10.12 2.10
C ASP A 139 4.38 10.19 0.66
N THR A 140 4.40 9.06 -0.03
CA THR A 140 3.78 8.92 -1.34
C THR A 140 2.94 7.65 -1.42
N THR A 141 1.87 7.72 -2.21
CA THR A 141 1.07 6.55 -2.56
C THR A 141 0.99 6.46 -4.07
N GLU A 142 1.58 5.41 -4.62
CA GLU A 142 1.44 5.00 -6.02
C GLU A 142 0.09 4.31 -6.19
N PHE A 143 -0.64 4.66 -7.25
CA PHE A 143 -1.91 4.02 -7.62
C PHE A 143 -1.74 3.25 -8.92
N SER A 144 -2.52 2.19 -9.08
CA SER A 144 -2.64 1.45 -10.34
C SER A 144 -4.12 1.21 -10.64
N ASP A 145 -4.49 1.19 -11.92
CA ASP A 145 -5.78 0.68 -12.39
C ASP A 145 -5.67 -0.71 -13.04
N ASP A 146 -4.45 -1.27 -13.10
CA ASP A 146 -4.16 -2.57 -13.70
C ASP A 146 -4.12 -3.66 -12.62
N TRP A 147 -5.31 -4.17 -12.27
CA TRP A 147 -5.48 -5.20 -11.25
C TRP A 147 -6.06 -6.48 -11.84
N LYS A 148 -5.47 -7.62 -11.48
CA LYS A 148 -6.05 -8.94 -11.75
C LYS A 148 -7.14 -9.22 -10.70
N LEU A 149 -8.39 -8.97 -11.06
CA LEU A 149 -9.55 -9.21 -10.21
C LEU A 149 -10.23 -10.51 -10.62
N ASN A 150 -10.63 -11.32 -9.63
CA ASN A 150 -11.43 -12.50 -9.88
C ASN A 150 -12.92 -12.13 -9.97
N TYR A 151 -13.41 -11.83 -11.17
CA TYR A 151 -14.81 -11.46 -11.40
C TYR A 151 -15.80 -12.60 -11.18
N SER A 152 -15.35 -13.86 -11.01
CA SER A 152 -16.25 -14.94 -10.62
C SER A 152 -16.82 -14.72 -9.22
N GLU A 153 -16.14 -13.94 -8.38
CA GLU A 153 -16.53 -13.60 -7.01
C GLU A 153 -17.79 -12.71 -6.92
N LEU A 154 -18.21 -12.04 -8.01
CA LEU A 154 -19.38 -11.15 -8.03
C LEU A 154 -20.72 -11.88 -8.26
N LYS A 155 -20.73 -13.20 -8.42
CA LYS A 155 -21.96 -13.94 -8.75
C LYS A 155 -22.82 -14.16 -7.50
N ASP A 156 -24.03 -13.61 -7.54
CA ASP A 156 -25.10 -13.74 -6.56
C ASP A 156 -26.03 -14.91 -6.95
N GLU A 157 -26.26 -15.86 -6.03
CA GLU A 157 -27.17 -17.01 -6.21
C GLU A 157 -28.62 -16.60 -6.52
N SER A 158 -29.03 -15.37 -6.21
CA SER A 158 -30.42 -14.91 -6.39
C SER A 158 -30.73 -14.30 -7.77
N THR A 159 -29.72 -14.02 -8.62
CA THR A 159 -29.92 -13.25 -9.87
C THR A 159 -29.34 -13.85 -11.16
N ASP A 160 -28.45 -14.84 -11.11
CA ASP A 160 -27.74 -15.33 -12.31
C ASP A 160 -28.48 -16.49 -13.04
N ILE A 161 -29.72 -16.23 -13.49
CA ILE A 161 -30.56 -17.21 -14.23
C ILE A 161 -30.34 -17.17 -15.76
N THR A 162 -29.56 -16.23 -16.31
CA THR A 162 -29.47 -16.09 -17.78
C THR A 162 -28.04 -15.95 -18.30
N GLY A 163 -27.28 -17.05 -18.27
CA GLY A 163 -26.38 -17.50 -19.35
C GLY A 163 -25.23 -16.60 -19.84
N TYR A 164 -25.06 -15.39 -19.32
CA TYR A 164 -23.95 -14.49 -19.61
C TYR A 164 -23.63 -13.73 -18.33
N SER A 165 -22.64 -14.21 -17.59
CA SER A 165 -22.17 -13.45 -16.44
C SER A 165 -21.15 -12.40 -16.86
N LEU A 166 -21.01 -11.33 -16.07
CA LEU A 166 -19.89 -10.41 -16.13
C LEU A 166 -18.53 -11.14 -16.14
N SER A 167 -18.43 -12.32 -15.52
CA SER A 167 -17.25 -13.18 -15.59
C SER A 167 -16.91 -13.64 -17.02
N ASP A 168 -17.92 -13.84 -17.86
CA ASP A 168 -17.76 -14.38 -19.22
C ASP A 168 -17.32 -13.27 -20.19
N ILE A 169 -17.73 -12.02 -19.93
CA ILE A 169 -17.30 -10.83 -20.66
C ILE A 169 -15.87 -10.45 -20.25
N ALA A 170 -15.57 -10.41 -18.94
CA ALA A 170 -14.26 -10.05 -18.40
C ALA A 170 -13.14 -11.03 -18.80
N ASN A 171 -13.45 -12.31 -18.99
CA ASN A 171 -12.49 -13.33 -19.42
C ASN A 171 -12.35 -13.45 -20.95
N SER A 172 -13.13 -12.70 -21.72
CA SER A 172 -13.01 -12.71 -23.19
C SER A 172 -12.13 -11.54 -23.65
N THR A 173 -10.92 -11.85 -24.14
CA THR A 173 -9.96 -10.88 -24.68
C THR A 173 -10.44 -10.14 -25.95
N SER A 174 -11.67 -10.43 -26.39
CA SER A 174 -12.29 -9.91 -27.62
C SER A 174 -13.56 -9.09 -27.37
N ALA A 175 -14.08 -9.01 -26.13
CA ALA A 175 -15.34 -8.33 -25.85
C ALA A 175 -15.16 -7.01 -25.08
N GLY A 176 -15.01 -5.93 -25.85
CA GLY A 176 -15.44 -4.61 -25.41
C GLY A 176 -14.42 -3.77 -24.64
N ASN A 177 -14.83 -2.53 -24.39
CA ASN A 177 -14.06 -1.49 -23.73
C ASN A 177 -13.88 -1.85 -22.22
N PRO A 178 -12.66 -2.11 -21.70
CA PRO A 178 -12.44 -2.51 -20.31
C PRO A 178 -12.83 -1.43 -19.29
N TYR A 179 -12.93 -0.17 -19.72
CA TYR A 179 -13.43 0.93 -18.90
C TYR A 179 -14.94 0.86 -18.68
N ALA A 180 -15.71 0.28 -19.62
CA ALA A 180 -17.17 0.21 -19.52
C ALA A 180 -17.64 -0.76 -18.41
N TYR A 181 -16.80 -1.74 -18.06
CA TYR A 181 -17.09 -2.78 -17.06
C TYR A 181 -16.31 -2.58 -15.76
N GLY A 182 -15.61 -1.45 -15.59
CA GLY A 182 -14.83 -1.15 -14.39
C GLY A 182 -13.61 -2.06 -14.19
N MET A 183 -13.13 -2.71 -15.27
CA MET A 183 -11.87 -3.47 -15.23
C MET A 183 -10.65 -2.57 -15.26
N LYS A 184 -10.76 -1.43 -15.95
CA LYS A 184 -9.76 -0.35 -15.98
C LYS A 184 -10.41 0.99 -15.65
N GLY A 185 -9.58 1.99 -15.33
CA GLY A 185 -10.03 3.33 -14.93
C GLY A 185 -10.45 3.46 -13.47
N ILE A 186 -10.43 2.37 -12.69
CA ILE A 186 -10.60 2.40 -11.23
C ILE A 186 -9.20 2.30 -10.60
N TRP A 187 -8.68 3.45 -10.21
CA TRP A 187 -7.36 3.56 -9.58
C TRP A 187 -7.43 3.15 -8.10
N ARG A 188 -6.59 2.20 -7.70
CA ARG A 188 -6.47 1.74 -6.31
C ARG A 188 -5.02 1.90 -5.82
N PRO A 189 -4.80 2.15 -4.51
CA PRO A 189 -3.45 2.23 -3.95
C PRO A 189 -2.65 0.96 -4.22
N MET A 190 -1.49 1.08 -4.85
CA MET A 190 -0.60 -0.05 -5.11
C MET A 190 0.52 -0.10 -4.08
N ARG A 191 1.19 1.03 -3.83
CA ARG A 191 2.40 1.04 -3.02
C ARG A 191 2.52 2.34 -2.25
N THR A 192 2.89 2.24 -0.98
CA THR A 192 3.16 3.40 -0.13
C THR A 192 4.64 3.50 0.16
N SER A 193 5.17 4.73 0.09
CA SER A 193 6.56 5.03 0.42
C SER A 193 6.64 6.17 1.42
N ALA A 194 7.65 6.11 2.28
CA ALA A 194 7.97 7.15 3.23
C ALA A 194 9.38 7.68 2.95
N TYR A 195 9.56 8.98 3.10
CA TYR A 195 10.88 9.60 3.05
C TYR A 195 11.57 9.40 4.41
N LEU A 196 12.67 8.64 4.43
CA LEU A 196 13.36 8.28 5.66
C LEU A 196 14.71 8.99 5.73
N ILE A 197 14.78 10.02 6.57
CA ILE A 197 16.01 10.74 6.84
C ILE A 197 16.12 11.16 8.30
N ASP A 198 17.35 11.42 8.73
CA ASP A 198 17.64 12.16 9.94
C ASP A 198 16.96 13.53 9.98
N ARG A 199 16.57 13.91 11.20
CA ARG A 199 15.97 15.22 11.48
C ARG A 199 17.01 16.18 12.04
N LEU A 200 16.81 17.48 11.80
CA LEU A 200 17.53 18.56 12.45
C LEU A 200 17.18 18.58 13.94
N GLN A 201 18.22 18.68 14.76
CA GLN A 201 18.13 18.79 16.21
C GLN A 201 19.14 19.85 16.65
N SER A 202 18.69 20.77 17.50
CA SER A 202 19.48 21.90 17.99
C SER A 202 20.25 21.61 19.28
N GLY A 203 19.93 20.50 19.97
CA GLY A 203 20.58 20.05 21.20
C GLY A 203 21.66 18.97 20.98
N ASN A 204 22.53 18.80 21.97
CA ASN A 204 23.49 17.69 22.03
C ASN A 204 22.81 16.42 22.60
N TYR A 205 23.52 15.28 22.49
CA TYR A 205 23.06 14.01 23.07
C TYR A 205 22.75 14.16 24.56
N GLY A 206 21.48 13.94 24.94
CA GLY A 206 20.99 14.04 26.32
C GLY A 206 20.26 15.35 26.65
N ASP A 207 20.24 16.33 25.75
CA ASP A 207 19.49 17.57 25.93
C ASP A 207 17.97 17.34 25.76
N LYS A 208 17.18 18.21 26.40
CA LYS A 208 15.72 18.21 26.23
C LYS A 208 15.37 18.67 24.81
N LEU A 209 14.55 17.88 24.12
CA LEU A 209 14.03 18.17 22.77
C LEU A 209 13.34 19.55 22.73
N ARG A 210 13.72 20.39 21.77
CA ARG A 210 13.13 21.69 21.51
C ARG A 210 12.08 21.57 20.41
N LEU A 211 10.84 21.28 20.80
CA LEU A 211 9.71 21.13 19.87
C LEU A 211 9.46 22.36 18.98
N ASP A 212 9.97 23.53 19.36
CA ASP A 212 9.86 24.78 18.60
C ASP A 212 10.91 24.94 17.49
N LYS A 213 11.94 24.08 17.45
CA LYS A 213 13.10 24.20 16.54
C LYS A 213 13.59 22.87 15.94
N ASP A 214 13.24 21.76 16.57
CA ASP A 214 13.71 20.43 16.18
C ASP A 214 12.64 19.67 15.40
N GLY A 215 13.07 18.69 14.60
CA GLY A 215 12.18 17.73 13.94
C GLY A 215 12.05 17.92 12.43
N GLU A 216 12.63 18.95 11.85
CA GLU A 216 12.67 19.16 10.39
C GLU A 216 13.59 18.16 9.69
N TYR A 217 13.34 17.80 8.43
CA TYR A 217 14.27 16.98 7.65
C TYR A 217 15.57 17.71 7.34
N LYS A 218 16.72 17.03 7.46
CA LYS A 218 18.04 17.62 7.15
C LYS A 218 18.20 18.01 5.67
N GLU A 219 17.62 17.21 4.78
CA GLU A 219 17.57 17.43 3.33
C GLU A 219 16.32 16.73 2.79
N PHE A 220 15.80 17.23 1.68
CA PHE A 220 14.61 16.66 1.04
C PHE A 220 14.79 16.58 -0.46
N TYR A 221 14.44 15.41 -1.00
CA TYR A 221 14.35 15.16 -2.44
C TYR A 221 12.91 14.80 -2.77
N TRP A 222 12.35 15.47 -3.78
CA TRP A 222 11.03 15.14 -4.29
C TRP A 222 11.00 13.72 -4.83
N PHE A 223 9.84 13.06 -4.70
CA PHE A 223 9.62 11.77 -5.35
C PHE A 223 9.48 11.98 -6.85
N ASP A 224 10.32 11.30 -7.62
CA ASP A 224 10.31 11.34 -9.07
C ASP A 224 9.41 10.22 -9.61
N TRP A 225 8.21 10.61 -10.07
CA TRP A 225 7.20 9.70 -10.59
C TRP A 225 7.51 9.16 -11.99
N GLU A 226 8.47 9.75 -12.70
CA GLU A 226 8.89 9.28 -14.03
C GLU A 226 9.95 8.16 -13.93
N GLN A 227 10.55 8.00 -12.74
CA GLN A 227 11.63 7.05 -12.50
C GLN A 227 11.14 5.78 -11.79
N PRO A 228 11.81 4.63 -12.00
CA PRO A 228 11.51 3.44 -11.24
C PRO A 228 11.76 3.65 -9.75
N ILE A 229 11.08 2.87 -8.91
CA ILE A 229 11.19 3.05 -7.46
C ILE A 229 12.63 2.91 -6.92
N SER A 230 13.45 2.07 -7.56
CA SER A 230 14.87 1.90 -7.21
C SER A 230 15.70 3.19 -7.38
N TYR A 231 15.29 4.10 -8.28
CA TYR A 231 15.92 5.41 -8.40
C TYR A 231 15.60 6.27 -7.18
N ASN A 232 14.32 6.37 -6.83
CA ASN A 232 13.86 7.12 -5.65
C ASN A 232 14.50 6.62 -4.34
N GLU A 233 14.83 5.32 -4.27
CA GLU A 233 15.56 4.75 -3.14
C GLU A 233 16.98 5.31 -2.97
N ASN A 234 17.63 5.81 -4.03
CA ASN A 234 18.90 6.51 -3.88
C ASN A 234 18.74 7.89 -3.22
N TYR A 235 17.51 8.40 -3.14
CA TYR A 235 17.14 9.70 -2.59
C TYR A 235 16.28 9.55 -1.33
N ASN A 236 16.64 8.63 -0.44
CA ASN A 236 16.03 8.43 0.88
C ASN A 236 14.53 8.03 0.90
N TRP A 237 13.88 7.85 -0.24
CA TRP A 237 12.55 7.25 -0.30
C TRP A 237 12.62 5.75 -0.04
N ARG A 238 11.73 5.22 0.79
CA ARG A 238 11.64 3.78 1.04
C ARG A 238 10.19 3.37 0.96
N TRP A 239 9.87 2.43 0.07
CA TRP A 239 8.56 1.80 0.11
C TRP A 239 8.39 0.99 1.39
N VAL A 240 7.20 1.05 1.96
CA VAL A 240 6.86 0.45 3.25
C VAL A 240 5.95 -0.75 3.03
N ASN A 241 4.87 -0.56 2.27
CA ASN A 241 3.90 -1.59 1.96
C ASN A 241 3.49 -1.56 0.48
N GLU A 242 3.15 -2.72 -0.05
CA GLU A 242 2.64 -2.92 -1.40
C GLU A 242 1.43 -3.85 -1.34
N VAL A 243 0.31 -3.44 -1.95
CA VAL A 243 -0.86 -4.30 -2.16
C VAL A 243 -0.63 -5.13 -3.41
N THR A 244 -0.80 -6.44 -3.32
CA THR A 244 -0.59 -7.38 -4.42
C THR A 244 -1.88 -7.93 -5.00
N LYS A 245 -2.97 -7.95 -4.22
CA LYS A 245 -4.30 -8.40 -4.67
C LYS A 245 -5.42 -7.56 -4.06
N TYR A 246 -6.44 -7.31 -4.87
CA TYR A 246 -7.71 -6.71 -4.48
C TYR A 246 -8.86 -7.68 -4.72
N ASN A 247 -9.93 -7.56 -3.94
CA ASN A 247 -11.21 -8.16 -4.30
C ASN A 247 -11.95 -7.24 -5.29
N VAL A 248 -12.98 -7.81 -5.91
CA VAL A 248 -13.86 -7.12 -6.86
C VAL A 248 -14.50 -5.84 -6.29
N ASN A 249 -14.77 -5.83 -4.98
CA ASN A 249 -15.35 -4.69 -4.26
C ASN A 249 -14.32 -3.61 -3.89
N GLY A 250 -13.03 -3.81 -4.19
CA GLY A 250 -11.95 -2.86 -3.93
C GLY A 250 -11.29 -2.94 -2.56
N ALA A 251 -11.59 -3.96 -1.75
CA ALA A 251 -10.86 -4.25 -0.52
C ALA A 251 -9.54 -5.00 -0.82
N SER A 252 -8.48 -4.68 -0.08
CA SER A 252 -7.18 -5.34 -0.22
C SER A 252 -7.25 -6.78 0.31
N LYS A 253 -6.97 -7.77 -0.54
CA LYS A 253 -6.89 -9.20 -0.17
C LYS A 253 -5.49 -9.62 0.25
N GLU A 254 -4.46 -9.05 -0.36
CA GLU A 254 -3.08 -9.44 -0.10
C GLU A 254 -2.18 -8.22 -0.22
N GLY A 255 -1.21 -8.12 0.69
CA GLY A 255 -0.12 -7.17 0.57
C GLY A 255 1.16 -7.72 1.18
N ARG A 256 2.26 -7.01 0.95
CA ARG A 256 3.57 -7.30 1.53
C ARG A 256 4.27 -6.04 1.99
N ASN A 257 5.17 -6.20 2.94
CA ASN A 257 6.10 -5.14 3.34
C ASN A 257 7.45 -5.26 2.61
N ARG A 258 8.35 -4.32 2.89
CA ARG A 258 9.72 -4.28 2.33
C ARG A 258 10.56 -5.55 2.52
N LEU A 259 10.25 -6.34 3.54
CA LEU A 259 10.97 -7.58 3.86
C LEU A 259 10.35 -8.82 3.20
N ASP A 260 9.45 -8.63 2.23
CA ASP A 260 8.67 -9.71 1.60
C ASP A 260 7.84 -10.54 2.59
N ILE A 261 7.46 -9.94 3.73
CA ILE A 261 6.51 -10.54 4.67
C ILE A 261 5.12 -10.18 4.19
N TYR A 262 4.34 -11.21 3.86
CA TYR A 262 2.98 -11.06 3.33
C TYR A 262 1.95 -11.02 4.45
N ALA A 263 0.85 -10.33 4.20
CA ALA A 263 -0.40 -10.42 4.95
C ALA A 263 -1.55 -10.61 3.98
N ALA A 264 -2.54 -11.41 4.38
CA ALA A 264 -3.66 -11.78 3.53
C ALA A 264 -4.96 -11.81 4.31
N SER A 265 -6.05 -11.47 3.63
CA SER A 265 -7.41 -11.54 4.15
C SER A 265 -8.31 -12.32 3.20
N LEU A 266 -9.13 -13.19 3.76
CA LEU A 266 -10.24 -13.84 3.05
C LEU A 266 -11.53 -13.06 3.33
N PHE A 267 -12.41 -13.04 2.34
CA PHE A 267 -13.68 -12.37 2.43
C PHE A 267 -14.83 -13.36 2.19
N GLY A 268 -15.92 -13.14 2.89
CA GLY A 268 -17.21 -13.79 2.69
C GLY A 268 -18.32 -12.74 2.68
N TYR A 269 -19.56 -13.22 2.73
CA TYR A 269 -20.79 -12.44 2.67
C TYR A 269 -20.80 -11.56 1.43
N ASN A 270 -20.71 -12.22 0.27
CA ASN A 270 -20.58 -11.59 -1.05
C ASN A 270 -19.37 -10.62 -1.12
N ASN A 271 -18.23 -11.03 -0.54
CA ASN A 271 -16.98 -10.26 -0.49
C ASN A 271 -17.05 -8.92 0.25
N HIS A 272 -17.95 -8.76 1.23
CA HIS A 272 -18.08 -7.55 2.03
C HIS A 272 -17.40 -7.64 3.40
N LEU A 273 -17.32 -8.84 3.98
CA LEU A 273 -16.81 -9.04 5.34
C LEU A 273 -15.56 -9.91 5.33
N VAL A 274 -14.58 -9.54 6.15
CA VAL A 274 -13.36 -10.32 6.33
C VAL A 274 -13.69 -11.55 7.17
N THR A 275 -13.52 -12.75 6.64
CA THR A 275 -13.75 -14.01 7.36
C THR A 275 -12.48 -14.60 7.94
N ALA A 276 -11.31 -14.27 7.38
CA ALA A 276 -10.02 -14.61 7.94
C ALA A 276 -8.98 -13.53 7.64
N SER A 277 -8.08 -13.30 8.60
CA SER A 277 -6.95 -12.38 8.50
C SER A 277 -5.69 -13.11 8.94
N ALA A 278 -4.70 -13.18 8.06
CA ALA A 278 -3.46 -13.90 8.27
C ALA A 278 -2.23 -13.03 8.08
N SER A 279 -1.26 -13.22 8.98
CA SER A 279 0.08 -12.65 8.93
C SER A 279 1.09 -13.68 8.42
N ASN A 280 2.15 -13.21 7.78
CA ASN A 280 3.19 -14.04 7.15
C ASN A 280 2.65 -15.09 6.17
N SER A 281 1.58 -14.74 5.43
CA SER A 281 0.87 -15.65 4.53
C SER A 281 0.31 -14.92 3.31
N LYS A 282 0.27 -15.64 2.19
CA LYS A 282 -0.45 -15.23 0.98
C LYS A 282 -1.90 -15.70 1.03
N THR A 283 -2.78 -15.15 0.20
CA THR A 283 -4.18 -15.62 0.12
C THR A 283 -4.23 -17.09 -0.27
N THR A 284 -3.39 -17.51 -1.21
CA THR A 284 -3.30 -18.91 -1.66
C THR A 284 -2.70 -19.85 -0.61
N ASP A 285 -2.12 -19.34 0.46
CA ASP A 285 -1.52 -20.15 1.52
C ASP A 285 -2.48 -20.42 2.69
N ILE A 286 -3.64 -19.77 2.71
CA ILE A 286 -4.60 -19.85 3.81
C ILE A 286 -5.97 -20.31 3.33
N ALA A 287 -6.70 -20.97 4.21
CA ALA A 287 -8.07 -21.39 3.97
C ALA A 287 -8.82 -21.39 5.30
N PHE A 288 -10.06 -20.93 5.29
CA PHE A 288 -10.94 -20.95 6.44
C PHE A 288 -12.40 -21.00 6.02
N ASP A 289 -13.14 -22.00 6.47
CA ASP A 289 -14.58 -22.06 6.29
C ASP A 289 -15.25 -22.45 7.61
N GLY A 290 -16.20 -21.62 8.04
CA GLY A 290 -17.08 -21.84 9.19
C GLY A 290 -18.52 -22.12 8.78
N PHE A 291 -18.80 -22.29 7.48
CA PHE A 291 -20.11 -22.73 6.96
C PHE A 291 -21.30 -21.77 7.16
N GLU A 292 -21.04 -20.51 7.49
CA GLU A 292 -22.08 -19.54 7.85
C GLU A 292 -22.76 -18.82 6.67
N ASP A 293 -22.03 -18.66 5.57
CA ASP A 293 -22.42 -17.78 4.45
C ASP A 293 -23.25 -18.49 3.36
N TYR A 294 -24.05 -19.49 3.76
CA TYR A 294 -24.82 -20.32 2.82
C TYR A 294 -26.31 -20.06 2.99
N SER A 295 -26.96 -19.72 1.88
CA SER A 295 -28.38 -19.38 1.81
C SER A 295 -29.31 -20.57 2.12
N VAL A 296 -28.82 -21.80 1.95
CA VAL A 296 -29.54 -23.06 2.15
C VAL A 296 -28.77 -23.99 3.09
N ASP A 297 -29.40 -25.04 3.62
CA ASP A 297 -28.75 -26.08 4.46
C ASP A 297 -27.83 -27.00 3.62
N GLN A 298 -27.29 -26.46 2.54
CA GLN A 298 -26.47 -27.12 1.56
C GLN A 298 -25.33 -26.19 1.16
N TYR A 299 -24.11 -26.69 1.23
CA TYR A 299 -22.99 -26.10 0.54
C TYR A 299 -23.11 -26.54 -0.93
N ASN A 300 -23.60 -25.64 -1.79
CA ASN A 300 -23.59 -25.84 -3.23
C ASN A 300 -22.27 -25.31 -3.78
N VAL A 301 -21.49 -26.19 -4.40
CA VAL A 301 -20.34 -25.80 -5.22
C VAL A 301 -20.89 -25.23 -6.52
N TYR A 302 -21.51 -24.05 -6.48
CA TYR A 302 -21.95 -23.40 -7.71
C TYR A 302 -20.71 -23.00 -8.52
N ASN A 303 -20.49 -23.69 -9.65
CA ASN A 303 -19.41 -23.46 -10.60
C ASN A 303 -17.99 -23.33 -10.01
N GLY A 304 -17.73 -24.05 -8.91
CA GLY A 304 -16.38 -24.23 -8.40
C GLY A 304 -15.81 -23.06 -7.59
N ASN A 305 -16.65 -22.11 -7.14
CA ASN A 305 -16.20 -21.09 -6.20
C ASN A 305 -16.35 -21.61 -4.76
N GLY A 306 -15.26 -22.18 -4.23
CA GLY A 306 -15.21 -22.57 -2.82
C GLY A 306 -15.25 -21.34 -1.90
N HIS A 307 -16.23 -21.27 -1.00
CA HIS A 307 -16.19 -20.29 0.08
C HIS A 307 -15.00 -20.56 1.00
N GLY A 308 -14.52 -19.52 1.67
CA GLY A 308 -13.44 -19.70 2.64
C GLY A 308 -12.09 -20.10 2.05
N ASN A 309 -11.90 -19.92 0.73
CA ASN A 309 -10.74 -20.41 0.00
C ASN A 309 -10.61 -21.95 -0.01
N LEU A 310 -11.68 -22.68 0.34
CA LEU A 310 -11.78 -24.14 0.35
C LEU A 310 -12.78 -24.60 -0.72
N LYS A 311 -12.27 -25.22 -1.78
CA LYS A 311 -13.10 -25.80 -2.84
C LYS A 311 -13.26 -27.29 -2.63
N PHE A 312 -14.44 -27.78 -2.26
CA PHE A 312 -14.67 -29.22 -2.15
C PHE A 312 -14.99 -29.85 -3.52
N LEU A 313 -14.53 -31.09 -3.77
CA LEU A 313 -14.77 -31.85 -5.01
C LEU A 313 -16.17 -32.45 -5.02
N GLY A 314 -17.11 -31.82 -5.70
CA GLY A 314 -18.49 -32.29 -5.78
C GLY A 314 -19.42 -31.14 -6.12
N ASN A 315 -20.73 -31.38 -6.08
CA ASN A 315 -21.72 -30.35 -6.40
C ASN A 315 -22.45 -29.83 -5.15
N THR A 316 -22.77 -30.72 -4.21
CA THR A 316 -23.58 -30.37 -3.04
C THR A 316 -23.15 -31.16 -1.82
N TYR A 317 -23.00 -30.47 -0.69
CA TYR A 317 -22.65 -31.04 0.61
C TYR A 317 -23.69 -30.61 1.64
N GLN A 318 -24.13 -31.52 2.51
CA GLN A 318 -25.15 -31.18 3.52
C GLN A 318 -24.53 -30.47 4.71
N LEU A 319 -25.23 -29.46 5.22
CA LEU A 319 -24.85 -28.73 6.43
C LEU A 319 -25.83 -29.06 7.57
N SER A 320 -25.32 -29.06 8.79
CA SER A 320 -26.08 -29.25 10.03
C SER A 320 -26.32 -27.90 10.70
N ASN A 321 -27.50 -27.70 11.31
CA ASN A 321 -27.80 -26.54 12.16
C ASN A 321 -27.25 -26.68 13.60
N PHE A 322 -26.29 -27.59 13.80
CA PHE A 322 -25.52 -27.73 15.02
C PHE A 322 -24.06 -27.41 14.70
N ALA A 323 -23.55 -26.33 15.29
CA ALA A 323 -22.25 -25.76 14.95
C ALA A 323 -21.42 -25.50 16.21
N HIS A 324 -20.11 -25.42 16.03
CA HIS A 324 -19.15 -25.04 17.06
C HIS A 324 -19.17 -23.52 17.24
N THR A 325 -19.10 -22.79 16.13
CA THR A 325 -19.40 -21.36 16.10
C THR A 325 -20.47 -21.07 15.06
N GLY A 326 -21.17 -19.93 15.20
CA GLY A 326 -22.22 -19.58 14.25
C GLY A 326 -23.43 -20.50 14.32
N GLU A 327 -23.92 -20.95 13.16
CA GLU A 327 -25.17 -21.68 13.00
C GLU A 327 -25.03 -22.99 12.21
N LYS A 328 -23.99 -23.14 11.38
CA LYS A 328 -23.87 -24.28 10.46
C LYS A 328 -22.55 -25.03 10.60
N SER A 329 -22.58 -26.34 10.33
CA SER A 329 -21.37 -27.17 10.22
C SER A 329 -21.47 -28.20 9.11
N LEU A 330 -20.34 -28.69 8.60
CA LEU A 330 -20.27 -29.66 7.52
C LEU A 330 -20.57 -31.08 8.01
N ILE A 331 -21.52 -31.76 7.34
CA ILE A 331 -21.85 -33.16 7.62
C ILE A 331 -20.95 -34.09 6.80
N VAL A 332 -20.27 -35.02 7.48
CA VAL A 332 -19.51 -36.11 6.87
C VAL A 332 -20.15 -37.45 7.26
N GLU A 333 -20.78 -38.09 6.27
CA GLU A 333 -21.41 -39.40 6.42
C GLU A 333 -20.39 -40.53 6.51
N PHE A 334 -20.83 -41.67 7.05
CA PHE A 334 -20.01 -42.87 7.12
C PHE A 334 -19.56 -43.34 5.72
N GLY A 335 -18.27 -43.66 5.60
CA GLY A 335 -17.70 -44.15 4.33
C GLY A 335 -17.50 -43.08 3.25
N ILE A 336 -18.03 -41.86 3.45
CA ILE A 336 -17.86 -40.73 2.54
C ILE A 336 -16.61 -39.92 2.95
N LYS A 337 -15.89 -39.46 1.93
CA LYS A 337 -14.72 -38.59 2.10
C LYS A 337 -14.95 -37.31 1.31
N HIS A 338 -15.01 -36.19 2.02
CA HIS A 338 -15.09 -34.88 1.41
C HIS A 338 -13.67 -34.44 1.08
N GLN A 339 -13.36 -34.37 -0.21
CA GLN A 339 -12.04 -34.02 -0.71
C GLN A 339 -12.01 -32.55 -1.08
N VAL A 340 -10.95 -31.84 -0.72
CA VAL A 340 -10.69 -30.50 -1.25
C VAL A 340 -10.00 -30.62 -2.62
N ASP A 341 -10.53 -29.91 -3.61
CA ASP A 341 -9.99 -29.76 -4.95
C ASP A 341 -8.81 -28.80 -4.96
N TYR A 342 -7.70 -29.25 -5.52
CA TYR A 342 -6.48 -28.46 -5.67
C TYR A 342 -6.05 -28.48 -7.13
N ASN A 343 -6.86 -27.86 -7.98
CA ASN A 343 -6.50 -27.65 -9.37
C ASN A 343 -5.36 -26.65 -9.48
N GLN A 344 -4.22 -27.07 -10.03
CA GLN A 344 -2.96 -26.28 -10.04
C GLN A 344 -3.01 -24.98 -10.86
N LEU A 345 -4.14 -24.67 -11.48
CA LEU A 345 -4.31 -23.53 -12.38
C LEU A 345 -5.10 -22.37 -11.76
N ASP A 346 -5.67 -22.56 -10.57
CA ASP A 346 -6.55 -21.57 -9.96
C ASP A 346 -5.83 -20.81 -8.84
N GLU A 347 -5.28 -19.64 -9.16
CA GLU A 347 -4.51 -18.78 -8.23
C GLU A 347 -5.38 -18.03 -7.22
N ASP A 348 -6.71 -18.22 -7.28
CA ASP A 348 -7.66 -17.55 -6.41
C ASP A 348 -8.03 -18.37 -5.18
N TYR A 349 -7.75 -19.69 -5.18
CA TYR A 349 -8.00 -20.61 -4.06
C TYR A 349 -6.76 -21.01 -3.26
N PHE A 350 -6.96 -21.75 -2.16
CA PHE A 350 -5.85 -22.33 -1.41
C PHE A 350 -5.04 -23.28 -2.31
N TYR A 351 -3.75 -22.99 -2.42
CA TYR A 351 -2.79 -23.69 -3.25
C TYR A 351 -1.50 -23.92 -2.44
N PRO A 352 -1.35 -25.09 -1.79
CA PRO A 352 -0.25 -25.34 -0.89
C PRO A 352 1.07 -25.47 -1.65
N LYS A 353 2.08 -24.71 -1.23
CA LYS A 353 3.40 -24.69 -1.85
C LYS A 353 4.21 -25.93 -1.48
N ARG A 354 4.92 -26.46 -2.48
CA ARG A 354 5.88 -27.54 -2.33
C ARG A 354 7.04 -27.10 -1.43
N GLY A 355 7.51 -28.01 -0.57
CA GLY A 355 8.55 -27.77 0.44
C GLY A 355 8.11 -26.90 1.62
N LYS A 356 6.83 -26.54 1.73
CA LYS A 356 6.29 -25.70 2.80
C LYS A 356 5.49 -26.54 3.79
N LYS A 357 5.68 -26.24 5.08
CA LYS A 357 4.96 -26.84 6.19
C LYS A 357 3.71 -26.02 6.51
N TYR A 358 2.59 -26.70 6.70
CA TYR A 358 1.29 -26.15 7.02
C TYR A 358 0.78 -26.69 8.36
N TYR A 359 -0.06 -25.89 9.00
CA TYR A 359 -0.89 -26.24 10.14
C TYR A 359 -2.35 -26.30 9.67
N ILE A 360 -3.07 -27.32 10.11
CA ILE A 360 -4.48 -27.53 9.82
C ILE A 360 -5.20 -27.85 11.12
N SER A 361 -6.39 -27.29 11.28
CA SER A 361 -7.28 -27.63 12.39
C SER A 361 -8.74 -27.54 11.98
N ALA A 362 -9.58 -28.26 12.70
CA ALA A 362 -11.03 -28.21 12.59
C ALA A 362 -11.63 -28.62 13.94
N TRP A 363 -12.84 -28.16 14.22
CA TRP A 363 -13.66 -28.69 15.30
C TRP A 363 -14.49 -29.85 14.78
N VAL A 364 -14.55 -30.93 15.56
CA VAL A 364 -15.35 -32.09 15.24
C VAL A 364 -16.27 -32.45 16.38
N SER A 365 -17.46 -32.89 16.01
CA SER A 365 -18.46 -33.40 16.94
C SER A 365 -19.15 -34.60 16.32
N ASN A 366 -19.21 -35.69 17.06
CA ASN A 366 -20.13 -36.79 16.85
C ASN A 366 -20.85 -37.10 18.17
N ASN A 367 -21.99 -37.77 18.08
CA ASN A 367 -22.74 -38.17 19.28
C ASN A 367 -22.17 -39.45 19.95
N SER A 368 -20.95 -39.89 19.59
CA SER A 368 -20.39 -41.21 19.91
C SER A 368 -18.95 -41.14 20.42
N ILE A 369 -18.69 -41.46 21.68
CA ILE A 369 -17.32 -41.51 22.21
C ILE A 369 -16.65 -42.85 21.85
N PRO A 370 -15.43 -42.86 21.26
CA PRO A 370 -14.63 -41.72 20.83
C PRO A 370 -15.05 -41.15 19.47
N ASP A 371 -14.95 -39.83 19.35
CA ASP A 371 -15.11 -39.11 18.08
C ASP A 371 -14.26 -39.71 16.95
N ASN A 372 -14.88 -39.91 15.79
CA ASN A 372 -14.30 -40.62 14.65
C ASN A 372 -13.85 -39.69 13.49
N GLY A 373 -13.96 -38.38 13.65
CA GLY A 373 -13.49 -37.43 12.65
C GLY A 373 -11.97 -37.53 12.44
N ILE A 374 -11.55 -37.66 11.19
CA ILE A 374 -10.14 -37.63 10.80
C ILE A 374 -9.93 -36.74 9.58
N ILE A 375 -8.73 -36.18 9.49
CA ILE A 375 -8.26 -35.44 8.32
C ILE A 375 -7.08 -36.21 7.73
N ILE A 376 -7.20 -36.67 6.49
CA ILE A 376 -6.13 -37.39 5.79
C ILE A 376 -5.52 -36.46 4.76
N VAL A 377 -4.22 -36.22 4.86
CA VAL A 377 -3.45 -35.45 3.88
C VAL A 377 -2.67 -36.43 3.01
N LYS A 378 -2.84 -36.35 1.70
CA LYS A 378 -2.12 -37.15 0.72
C LYS A 378 -1.38 -36.28 -0.28
N SER A 379 -0.37 -36.88 -0.89
CA SER A 379 0.27 -36.35 -2.08
C SER A 379 0.71 -37.48 -2.99
N ASN A 380 0.49 -37.33 -4.30
CA ASN A 380 0.74 -38.36 -5.30
C ASN A 380 0.11 -39.71 -4.88
N ALA A 381 -1.15 -39.68 -4.42
CA ALA A 381 -1.89 -40.80 -3.84
C ALA A 381 -1.29 -41.48 -2.57
N THR A 382 -0.17 -40.97 -2.04
CA THR A 382 0.48 -41.47 -0.82
C THR A 382 0.03 -40.65 0.39
N VAL A 383 -0.32 -41.30 1.49
CA VAL A 383 -0.67 -40.62 2.74
C VAL A 383 0.58 -39.96 3.33
N LEU A 384 0.56 -38.64 3.47
CA LEU A 384 1.60 -37.86 4.13
C LEU A 384 1.38 -37.83 5.64
N ASN A 385 0.14 -37.59 6.05
CA ASN A 385 -0.24 -37.58 7.45
C ASN A 385 -1.74 -37.91 7.61
N THR A 386 -2.09 -38.53 8.72
CA THR A 386 -3.48 -38.68 9.17
C THR A 386 -3.60 -37.98 10.50
N ILE A 387 -4.37 -36.91 10.54
CA ILE A 387 -4.65 -36.12 11.74
C ILE A 387 -5.87 -36.73 12.40
N GLU A 388 -5.66 -37.23 13.61
CA GLU A 388 -6.67 -37.87 14.45
C GLU A 388 -6.75 -37.15 15.78
N LEU A 389 -7.84 -37.36 16.51
CA LEU A 389 -7.99 -36.77 17.84
C LEU A 389 -6.94 -37.33 18.79
N LYS A 390 -6.21 -36.43 19.43
CA LYS A 390 -5.27 -36.78 20.48
C LYS A 390 -6.06 -37.33 21.69
N PRO A 391 -5.59 -38.40 22.37
CA PRO A 391 -6.26 -38.92 23.57
C PRO A 391 -6.48 -37.85 24.65
N GLU A 392 -5.59 -36.86 24.73
CA GLU A 392 -5.65 -35.76 25.69
C GLU A 392 -6.62 -34.64 25.29
N SER A 393 -7.18 -34.66 24.08
CA SER A 393 -8.14 -33.64 23.62
C SER A 393 -9.42 -33.71 24.43
N GLN A 394 -9.67 -32.67 25.22
CA GLN A 394 -10.92 -32.51 25.97
C GLN A 394 -12.10 -32.25 25.02
N THR A 395 -13.27 -32.72 25.43
CA THR A 395 -14.55 -32.32 24.84
C THR A 395 -15.02 -31.04 25.50
N ILE A 396 -15.29 -30.02 24.69
CA ILE A 396 -15.78 -28.71 25.09
C ILE A 396 -17.17 -28.55 24.48
N ASP A 397 -18.20 -28.61 25.31
CA ASP A 397 -19.60 -28.46 24.90
C ASP A 397 -20.01 -29.34 23.70
N GLY A 398 -19.48 -30.58 23.65
CA GLY A 398 -19.76 -31.55 22.59
C GLY A 398 -18.75 -31.55 21.43
N TRP A 399 -17.87 -30.56 21.38
CA TRP A 399 -16.86 -30.42 20.32
C TRP A 399 -15.46 -30.80 20.79
N ARG A 400 -14.65 -31.32 19.86
CA ARG A 400 -13.23 -31.61 20.09
C ARG A 400 -12.41 -31.06 18.93
N LYS A 401 -11.22 -30.56 19.22
CA LYS A 401 -10.35 -29.97 18.19
C LYS A 401 -9.45 -31.03 17.56
N LEU A 402 -9.55 -31.20 16.26
CA LEU A 402 -8.53 -31.82 15.43
C LEU A 402 -7.49 -30.77 15.06
N GLU A 403 -6.21 -31.10 15.25
CA GLU A 403 -5.11 -30.24 14.85
C GLU A 403 -3.86 -31.04 14.52
N GLY A 404 -3.12 -30.59 13.52
CA GLY A 404 -1.85 -31.20 13.16
C GLY A 404 -1.10 -30.40 12.12
N THR A 405 0.04 -30.94 11.71
CA THR A 405 0.87 -30.34 10.67
C THR A 405 1.15 -31.32 9.56
N PHE A 406 1.31 -30.81 8.35
CA PHE A 406 1.79 -31.58 7.21
C PHE A 406 2.78 -30.73 6.43
N GLU A 407 3.64 -31.38 5.66
CA GLU A 407 4.58 -30.72 4.76
C GLU A 407 4.38 -31.32 3.38
N ILE A 408 4.26 -30.46 2.35
CA ILE A 408 4.12 -30.92 0.98
C ILE A 408 5.53 -31.22 0.44
N PRO A 409 5.86 -32.46 0.05
CA PRO A 409 7.16 -32.77 -0.53
C PRO A 409 7.48 -31.93 -1.77
N ILE A 410 8.76 -31.65 -2.03
CA ILE A 410 9.17 -30.87 -3.20
C ILE A 410 8.84 -31.56 -4.54
N THR A 411 8.76 -32.89 -4.52
CA THR A 411 8.43 -33.75 -5.66
C THR A 411 6.93 -33.97 -5.85
N SER A 412 6.09 -33.34 -5.03
CA SER A 412 4.65 -33.49 -5.08
C SER A 412 4.05 -32.79 -6.30
N ASN A 413 3.26 -33.54 -7.08
CA ASN A 413 2.48 -32.98 -8.17
C ASN A 413 1.00 -32.83 -7.79
N THR A 414 0.55 -33.51 -6.74
CA THR A 414 -0.79 -33.35 -6.18
C THR A 414 -0.74 -33.15 -4.67
N CYS A 415 -1.76 -32.51 -4.14
CA CYS A 415 -2.11 -32.49 -2.73
C CYS A 415 -3.58 -32.90 -2.64
N GLU A 416 -3.97 -33.68 -1.65
CA GLU A 416 -5.36 -34.03 -1.37
C GLU A 416 -5.56 -33.93 0.14
N ILE A 417 -6.62 -33.25 0.56
CA ILE A 417 -7.04 -33.18 1.96
C ILE A 417 -8.44 -33.74 2.01
N LEU A 418 -8.61 -34.79 2.82
CA LEU A 418 -9.81 -35.58 2.92
C LEU A 418 -10.35 -35.47 4.34
N PHE A 419 -11.57 -34.97 4.47
CA PHE A 419 -12.34 -35.03 5.72
C PHE A 419 -13.16 -36.30 5.69
N SER A 420 -12.99 -37.16 6.70
CA SER A 420 -13.57 -38.50 6.73
C SER A 420 -14.06 -38.83 8.13
N ASN A 421 -15.10 -39.65 8.17
CA ASN A 421 -15.53 -40.34 9.38
C ASN A 421 -14.90 -41.75 9.42
N LYS A 422 -14.20 -42.09 10.51
CA LYS A 422 -13.37 -43.29 10.60
C LYS A 422 -14.16 -44.57 10.84
N ASN A 423 -15.20 -44.63 11.70
CA ASN A 423 -15.85 -45.89 12.11
C ASN A 423 -17.14 -45.72 12.95
N ASP A 424 -18.24 -45.22 12.39
CA ASP A 424 -19.59 -45.34 12.98
C ASP A 424 -20.66 -45.13 11.90
N ASP A 425 -21.83 -45.76 12.03
CA ASP A 425 -23.00 -45.48 11.20
C ASP A 425 -23.56 -44.05 11.46
N GLN A 426 -23.06 -43.38 12.50
CA GLN A 426 -23.38 -41.98 12.83
C GLN A 426 -22.59 -40.99 11.98
N VAL A 427 -23.21 -39.85 11.66
CA VAL A 427 -22.53 -38.73 10.97
C VAL A 427 -21.52 -38.04 11.89
N THR A 428 -20.46 -37.50 11.30
CA THR A 428 -19.51 -36.61 12.00
C THR A 428 -19.65 -35.20 11.45
N LEU A 429 -19.68 -34.22 12.35
CA LEU A 429 -19.74 -32.80 12.00
C LEU A 429 -18.34 -32.22 12.02
N PHE A 430 -18.03 -31.39 11.03
CA PHE A 430 -16.79 -30.61 10.95
C PHE A 430 -17.13 -29.12 10.89
N ASP A 431 -16.44 -28.33 11.68
CA ASP A 431 -16.64 -26.89 11.73
C ASP A 431 -15.31 -26.14 11.90
N ASP A 432 -15.33 -24.84 11.59
CA ASP A 432 -14.20 -23.91 11.62
C ASP A 432 -12.93 -24.53 11.03
N ILE A 433 -13.07 -25.10 9.83
CA ILE A 433 -11.98 -25.77 9.12
C ILE A 433 -11.01 -24.70 8.69
N ARG A 434 -9.74 -24.83 9.10
CA ARG A 434 -8.69 -23.88 8.74
C ARG A 434 -7.39 -24.53 8.34
N ILE A 435 -6.70 -23.87 7.41
CA ILE A 435 -5.36 -24.24 6.96
C ILE A 435 -4.52 -22.96 6.84
N GLN A 436 -3.28 -23.03 7.31
CA GLN A 436 -2.34 -21.91 7.24
C GLN A 436 -0.89 -22.40 7.20
N PRO A 437 0.09 -21.59 6.78
CA PRO A 437 1.50 -21.90 6.96
C PRO A 437 1.86 -22.18 8.43
N PHE A 438 2.85 -23.02 8.67
CA PHE A 438 3.26 -23.33 10.04
C PHE A 438 3.79 -22.09 10.79
N ASN A 439 4.50 -21.21 10.08
CA ASN A 439 5.05 -19.96 10.63
C ASN A 439 4.14 -18.75 10.33
N SER A 440 2.83 -18.88 10.54
CA SER A 440 1.87 -17.77 10.37
C SER A 440 1.00 -17.57 11.61
N GLY A 441 0.39 -16.40 11.71
CA GLY A 441 -0.72 -16.13 12.63
C GLY A 441 -2.00 -15.87 11.84
N MET A 442 -3.12 -16.52 12.17
CA MET A 442 -4.41 -16.26 11.54
C MET A 442 -5.52 -16.15 12.57
N GLU A 443 -6.32 -15.10 12.44
CA GLU A 443 -7.58 -14.91 13.15
C GLU A 443 -8.74 -15.06 12.17
N THR A 444 -9.84 -15.63 12.62
CA THR A 444 -11.02 -15.84 11.77
C THR A 444 -12.27 -15.27 12.45
N TYR A 445 -13.25 -14.92 11.64
CA TYR A 445 -14.41 -14.14 12.03
C TYR A 445 -15.66 -14.82 11.50
N VAL A 446 -16.62 -15.03 12.39
CA VAL A 446 -17.89 -15.69 12.13
C VAL A 446 -19.00 -14.69 12.40
N TYR A 447 -19.83 -14.44 11.39
CA TYR A 447 -20.90 -13.45 11.44
C TYR A 447 -22.26 -14.12 11.33
N ASP A 448 -23.26 -13.47 11.89
CA ASP A 448 -24.65 -13.82 11.68
C ASP A 448 -25.04 -13.52 10.22
N PRO A 449 -25.56 -14.48 9.44
CA PRO A 449 -25.85 -14.28 8.02
C PRO A 449 -27.02 -13.33 7.76
N THR A 450 -27.88 -13.07 8.75
CA THR A 450 -29.06 -12.20 8.56
C THR A 450 -28.74 -10.75 8.85
N ASN A 451 -27.94 -10.47 9.87
CA ASN A 451 -27.68 -9.12 10.37
C ASN A 451 -26.21 -8.70 10.35
N TYR A 452 -25.31 -9.58 9.92
CA TYR A 452 -23.86 -9.34 9.79
C TYR A 452 -23.14 -8.96 11.10
N ARG A 453 -23.75 -9.22 12.27
CA ARG A 453 -23.07 -9.02 13.56
C ARG A 453 -22.03 -10.12 13.78
N LEU A 454 -20.90 -9.74 14.36
CA LEU A 454 -19.83 -10.66 14.70
C LEU A 454 -20.28 -11.59 15.84
N LYS A 455 -20.45 -12.89 15.56
CA LYS A 455 -20.91 -13.90 16.54
C LYS A 455 -19.74 -14.56 17.25
N ALA A 456 -18.64 -14.81 16.53
CA ALA A 456 -17.43 -15.34 17.11
C ALA A 456 -16.16 -14.85 16.40
N THR A 457 -15.06 -14.83 17.14
CA THR A 457 -13.69 -14.73 16.60
C THR A 457 -12.89 -15.94 17.03
N LEU A 458 -12.16 -16.55 16.11
CA LEU A 458 -11.25 -17.65 16.45
C LEU A 458 -9.81 -17.16 16.41
N SER A 459 -9.10 -17.44 17.50
CA SER A 459 -7.69 -17.09 17.68
C SER A 459 -6.77 -17.91 16.76
N ASN A 460 -5.46 -17.63 16.77
CA ASN A 460 -4.47 -18.42 16.02
C ASN A 460 -4.43 -19.93 16.36
N GLN A 461 -4.99 -20.34 17.49
CA GLN A 461 -5.05 -21.74 17.92
C GLN A 461 -6.42 -22.39 17.69
N ASN A 462 -7.30 -21.69 16.96
CA ASN A 462 -8.68 -22.07 16.67
C ASN A 462 -9.63 -22.13 17.87
N TYR A 463 -9.31 -21.46 18.98
CA TYR A 463 -10.26 -21.29 20.09
C TYR A 463 -11.13 -20.07 19.88
N ALA A 464 -12.43 -20.21 20.13
CA ALA A 464 -13.43 -19.19 19.87
C ALA A 464 -13.60 -18.18 21.02
N THR A 465 -13.85 -16.92 20.67
CA THR A 465 -14.42 -15.90 21.55
C THR A 465 -15.81 -15.57 21.02
N PHE A 466 -16.84 -15.84 21.81
CA PHE A 466 -18.24 -15.66 21.45
C PHE A 466 -18.76 -14.31 21.94
N TYR A 467 -19.57 -13.66 21.10
CA TYR A 467 -20.21 -12.38 21.36
C TYR A 467 -21.72 -12.54 21.33
N ASN A 468 -22.37 -12.25 22.46
CA ASN A 468 -23.82 -12.35 22.58
C ASN A 468 -24.43 -10.95 22.64
N TYR A 469 -25.51 -10.75 21.89
CA TYR A 469 -26.21 -9.48 21.78
C TYR A 469 -27.63 -9.59 22.32
N ASP A 470 -28.20 -8.47 22.78
CA ASP A 470 -29.64 -8.38 23.05
C ASP A 470 -30.45 -8.11 21.75
N GLU A 471 -31.76 -8.02 21.89
CA GLU A 471 -32.70 -7.75 20.79
C GLU A 471 -32.44 -6.40 20.11
N GLU A 472 -31.88 -5.42 20.84
CA GLU A 472 -31.52 -4.09 20.34
C GLU A 472 -30.16 -4.09 19.63
N GLY A 473 -29.36 -5.14 19.79
CA GLY A 473 -28.04 -5.29 19.21
C GLY A 473 -26.89 -4.81 20.09
N ASN A 474 -27.12 -4.55 21.37
CA ASN A 474 -26.05 -4.21 22.32
C ASN A 474 -25.33 -5.49 22.76
N LEU A 475 -24.00 -5.42 22.87
CA LEU A 475 -23.19 -6.53 23.37
C LEU A 475 -23.47 -6.75 24.87
N THR A 476 -24.01 -7.92 25.20
CA THR A 476 -24.37 -8.29 26.58
C THR A 476 -23.36 -9.23 27.22
N GLN A 477 -22.70 -10.10 26.46
CA GLN A 477 -21.78 -11.09 27.01
C GLN A 477 -20.64 -11.38 26.05
N THR A 478 -19.43 -11.53 26.60
CA THR A 478 -18.29 -12.10 25.88
C THR A 478 -17.83 -13.35 26.60
N LYS A 479 -17.73 -14.47 25.87
CA LYS A 479 -17.22 -15.74 26.38
C LYS A 479 -15.96 -16.13 25.60
N VAL A 480 -14.98 -16.72 26.27
CA VAL A 480 -13.76 -17.21 25.66
C VAL A 480 -13.66 -18.70 25.91
N GLU A 481 -13.44 -19.43 24.83
CA GLU A 481 -13.14 -20.85 24.84
C GLU A 481 -11.67 -21.08 25.23
N THR A 482 -11.45 -22.11 26.04
CA THR A 482 -10.11 -22.55 26.44
C THR A 482 -10.04 -24.06 26.41
N GLU A 483 -8.83 -24.62 26.52
CA GLU A 483 -8.63 -26.08 26.68
C GLU A 483 -9.44 -26.72 27.83
N ARG A 484 -9.94 -25.90 28.78
CA ARG A 484 -10.71 -26.34 29.97
C ARG A 484 -12.19 -25.97 29.88
N GLY A 485 -12.68 -25.64 28.69
CA GLY A 485 -14.06 -25.21 28.43
C GLY A 485 -14.23 -23.70 28.30
N ILE A 486 -15.49 -23.30 28.09
CA ILE A 486 -15.90 -21.92 27.81
C ILE A 486 -16.08 -21.13 29.11
N LYS A 487 -15.50 -19.93 29.17
CA LYS A 487 -15.60 -19.02 30.32
C LYS A 487 -16.15 -17.67 29.90
N THR A 488 -17.07 -17.13 30.68
CA THR A 488 -17.52 -15.74 30.52
C THR A 488 -16.46 -14.78 31.03
N ILE A 489 -16.03 -13.84 30.19
CA ILE A 489 -15.06 -12.80 30.55
C ILE A 489 -15.78 -11.52 30.99
N SER A 490 -16.85 -11.16 30.30
CA SER A 490 -17.65 -9.98 30.60
C SER A 490 -19.14 -10.28 30.43
N SER A 491 -19.95 -9.63 31.26
CA SER A 491 -21.42 -9.69 31.18
C SER A 491 -21.99 -8.35 31.62
N ASN A 492 -22.73 -7.70 30.73
CA ASN A 492 -23.48 -6.48 30.98
C ASN A 492 -24.97 -6.81 30.85
N ARG A 493 -25.72 -6.63 31.94
CA ARG A 493 -27.19 -6.79 31.92
C ARG A 493 -27.80 -5.45 32.29
N ASN A 494 -28.42 -4.80 31.32
CA ASN A 494 -29.21 -3.61 31.56
C ASN A 494 -30.68 -4.04 31.72
N ASN A 495 -31.26 -3.76 32.88
CA ASN A 495 -32.70 -3.92 33.09
C ASN A 495 -33.40 -2.72 32.46
N ILE A 496 -34.07 -2.92 31.33
CA ILE A 496 -35.03 -1.95 30.82
C ILE A 496 -36.28 -2.07 31.70
N LYS A 497 -36.59 -1.03 32.48
CA LYS A 497 -37.91 -0.94 33.13
C LYS A 497 -38.94 -0.79 32.01
N LYS A 498 -39.85 -1.76 31.91
CA LYS A 498 -41.03 -1.71 31.04
C LYS A 498 -41.91 -0.51 31.31
#